data_AF-A0A5W6S4I7-F1
#
_entry.id   AF-A0A5W6S4I7-F1
#
_cell.length_a   1.000
_cell.length_b   1.000
_cell.length_c   1.000
_cell.angle_alpha   90.00
_cell.angle_beta   90.00
_cell.angle_gamma   90.00
#
_symmetry.space_group_name_H-M   'P 1'
#
loop_
_entity.id
_entity.type
_entity.pdbx_description
1 polymer ?
#
loop_
_entity_poly.entity_id
_entity_poly.type
_entity_poly.pdbx_seq_one_letter_code
_entity_poly.pdbx_strand_id
1 'polypeptide(L)'
;KYIFVESPEKLMDMVMKYNDDYKMLVNTRKAATEDINAAKSSYFPTVDLVSSYVQNNPSGSAKKSDYEDEFKTGINVSFNIFNGFRNSAQERKMVASYSQAKLQIDDFLIKTRYNIDSQLSRYAAAKETYSVAERSHTNALQLTELYEQEFQLGQKSLLDLISSRNEAFQAYVSMIDSKYSLY
;
A
#
# COMPACT_ATOMS: atom_id res chain seq x y z
N LYS A 1 7.42 4.60 23.47
CA LYS A 1 8.06 3.26 23.41
C LYS A 1 7.34 2.50 22.30
N TYR A 2 7.96 2.31 21.14
CA TYR A 2 7.33 1.55 20.05
C TYR A 2 7.14 0.11 20.53
N ILE A 3 5.90 -0.36 20.58
CA ILE A 3 5.59 -1.74 20.91
C ILE A 3 5.77 -2.50 19.60
N PHE A 4 6.88 -3.22 19.46
CA PHE A 4 7.05 -4.14 18.33
C PHE A 4 6.00 -5.24 18.46
N VAL A 5 5.10 -5.31 17.49
CA VAL A 5 4.08 -6.35 17.42
C VAL A 5 4.67 -7.52 16.67
N GLU A 6 4.94 -8.61 17.37
CA GLU A 6 5.58 -9.80 16.78
C GLU A 6 4.57 -10.79 16.18
N SER A 7 3.26 -10.57 16.35
CA SER A 7 2.22 -11.43 15.79
C SER A 7 1.88 -11.01 14.35
N PRO A 8 2.05 -11.89 13.36
CA PRO A 8 1.67 -11.63 11.97
C PRO A 8 0.20 -11.23 11.81
N GLU A 9 -0.69 -11.82 12.60
CA GLU A 9 -2.13 -11.57 12.56
C GLU A 9 -2.44 -10.12 12.97
N LYS A 10 -1.87 -9.68 14.09
CA LYS A 10 -2.07 -8.30 14.58
C LYS A 10 -1.51 -7.26 13.61
N LEU A 11 -0.37 -7.54 12.98
CA LEU A 11 0.20 -6.66 11.96
C LEU A 11 -0.69 -6.60 10.71
N MET A 12 -1.23 -7.74 10.28
CA MET A 12 -2.17 -7.80 9.17
C MET A 12 -3.44 -6.99 9.45
N ASP A 13 -4.00 -7.10 10.67
CA ASP A 13 -5.15 -6.31 11.10
C ASP A 13 -4.84 -4.81 11.09
N MET A 14 -3.64 -4.41 11.53
CA MET A 14 -3.19 -3.02 11.45
C MET A 14 -3.07 -2.53 10.01
N VAL A 15 -2.55 -3.34 9.10
CA VAL A 15 -2.50 -3.01 7.67
C VAL A 15 -3.92 -2.81 7.14
N MET A 16 -4.83 -3.77 7.35
CA MET A 16 -6.21 -3.66 6.87
C MET A 16 -6.95 -2.43 7.45
N LYS A 17 -6.62 -2.01 8.67
CA LYS A 17 -7.25 -0.86 9.32
C LYS A 17 -6.68 0.49 8.86
N TYR A 18 -5.37 0.59 8.69
CA TYR A 18 -4.70 1.89 8.54
C TYR A 18 -4.06 2.12 7.18
N ASN A 19 -3.65 1.07 6.46
CA ASN A 19 -2.96 1.22 5.17
C ASN A 19 -3.90 1.76 4.09
N ASP A 20 -3.46 2.83 3.40
CA ASP A 20 -4.29 3.51 2.41
C ASP A 20 -4.38 2.76 1.08
N ASP A 21 -3.35 1.97 0.71
CA ASP A 21 -3.40 1.12 -0.48
C ASP A 21 -4.51 0.06 -0.35
N TYR A 22 -4.63 -0.58 0.82
CA TYR A 22 -5.71 -1.51 1.10
C TYR A 22 -7.08 -0.83 1.00
N LYS A 23 -7.26 0.35 1.62
CA LYS A 23 -8.52 1.11 1.53
C LYS A 23 -8.85 1.50 0.10
N MET A 24 -7.85 1.92 -0.68
CA MET A 24 -8.00 2.24 -2.09
C MET A 24 -8.48 1.01 -2.86
N LEU A 25 -7.86 -0.16 -2.69
CA LEU A 25 -8.27 -1.39 -3.35
C LEU A 25 -9.71 -1.81 -2.99
N VAL A 26 -10.09 -1.67 -1.71
CA VAL A 26 -11.47 -1.91 -1.27
C VAL A 26 -12.45 -0.96 -1.96
N ASN A 27 -12.10 0.33 -2.08
CA ASN A 27 -12.92 1.31 -2.78
C ASN A 27 -12.99 1.04 -4.29
N THR A 28 -11.90 0.61 -4.93
CA THR A 28 -11.90 0.18 -6.33
C THR A 28 -12.84 -1.00 -6.55
N ARG A 29 -12.85 -1.99 -5.65
CA ARG A 29 -13.81 -3.11 -5.73
C ARG A 29 -15.26 -2.63 -5.56
N LYS A 30 -15.52 -1.68 -4.66
CA LYS A 30 -16.85 -1.07 -4.49
C LYS A 30 -17.27 -0.34 -5.76
N ALA A 31 -16.41 0.49 -6.34
CA ALA A 31 -16.66 1.17 -7.61
C ALA A 31 -16.99 0.17 -8.72
N ALA A 32 -16.21 -0.92 -8.85
CA ALA A 32 -16.48 -1.98 -9.82
C ALA A 32 -17.82 -2.70 -9.58
N THR A 33 -18.29 -2.76 -8.34
CA THR A 33 -19.64 -3.28 -8.02
C THR A 33 -20.71 -2.32 -8.52
N GLU A 34 -20.53 -1.01 -8.32
CA GLU A 34 -21.44 -0.01 -8.85
C GLU A 34 -21.41 0.09 -10.38
N ASP A 35 -20.27 -0.16 -11.01
CA ASP A 35 -20.18 -0.26 -12.47
C ASP A 35 -21.02 -1.41 -13.03
N ILE A 36 -21.13 -2.53 -12.31
CA ILE A 36 -22.06 -3.62 -12.66
C ILE A 36 -23.51 -3.14 -12.54
N ASN A 37 -23.86 -2.43 -11.48
CA ASN A 37 -25.21 -1.87 -11.29
C ASN A 37 -25.55 -0.86 -12.39
N ALA A 38 -24.60 0.01 -12.75
CA ALA A 38 -24.73 0.96 -13.84
C ALA A 38 -24.85 0.25 -15.20
N ALA A 39 -24.13 -0.84 -15.44
CA ALA A 39 -24.32 -1.64 -16.63
C ALA A 39 -25.72 -2.28 -16.69
N LYS A 40 -26.25 -2.73 -15.55
CA LYS A 40 -27.62 -3.28 -15.44
C LYS A 40 -28.70 -2.23 -15.63
N SER A 41 -28.43 -0.94 -15.37
CA SER A 41 -29.41 0.12 -15.61
C SER A 41 -29.78 0.24 -17.10
N SER A 42 -28.89 -0.19 -18.00
CA SER A 42 -29.12 -0.20 -19.45
C SER A 42 -30.27 -1.12 -19.91
N TYR A 43 -30.80 -1.97 -19.02
CA TYR A 43 -31.99 -2.79 -19.28
C TYR A 43 -33.31 -2.10 -18.93
N PHE A 44 -33.26 -0.89 -18.37
CA PHE A 44 -34.42 -0.09 -17.98
C PHE A 44 -34.61 1.11 -18.93
N PRO A 45 -35.81 1.68 -19.03
CA PRO A 45 -36.02 2.91 -19.78
C PRO A 45 -35.30 4.10 -19.13
N THR A 46 -34.79 5.00 -19.95
CA THR A 46 -34.26 6.30 -19.52
C THR A 46 -35.37 7.34 -19.65
N VAL A 47 -35.48 8.21 -18.64
CA VAL A 47 -36.44 9.32 -18.62
C VAL A 47 -35.66 10.61 -18.40
N ASP A 48 -35.66 11.49 -19.40
CA ASP A 48 -34.94 12.76 -19.39
C ASP A 48 -35.92 13.93 -19.42
N LEU A 49 -35.72 14.92 -18.55
CA LEU A 49 -36.39 16.22 -18.66
C LEU A 49 -35.52 17.14 -19.52
N VAL A 50 -36.06 17.58 -20.64
CA VAL A 50 -35.35 18.46 -21.57
C VAL A 50 -36.08 19.78 -21.64
N SER A 51 -35.34 20.87 -21.40
CA SER A 51 -35.84 22.23 -21.60
C SER A 51 -34.82 23.02 -22.42
N SER A 52 -35.31 23.81 -23.36
CA SER A 52 -34.49 24.67 -24.20
C SER A 52 -35.13 26.03 -24.37
N TYR A 53 -34.29 27.05 -24.48
CA TYR A 53 -34.67 28.41 -24.81
C TYR A 53 -33.86 28.84 -26.03
N VAL A 54 -34.54 29.34 -27.06
CA VAL A 54 -33.92 29.83 -28.28
C VAL A 54 -34.34 31.27 -28.46
N GLN A 55 -33.36 32.18 -28.43
CA GLN A 55 -33.58 33.57 -28.80
C GLN A 55 -33.48 33.71 -30.31
N ASN A 56 -34.58 34.05 -30.97
CA ASN A 56 -34.60 34.14 -32.42
C ASN A 56 -34.23 35.56 -32.86
N ASN A 57 -32.96 35.72 -33.28
CA ASN A 57 -32.44 36.97 -33.83
C ASN A 57 -32.17 36.79 -35.33
N PRO A 58 -33.11 37.15 -36.22
CA PRO A 58 -32.89 37.02 -37.65
C PRO A 58 -31.81 38.01 -38.14
N SER A 59 -31.08 37.66 -39.19
CA SER A 59 -30.09 38.52 -39.84
C SER A 59 -30.65 39.16 -41.14
N GLY A 60 -30.03 40.25 -41.60
CA GLY A 60 -30.44 40.96 -42.82
C GLY A 60 -31.65 41.89 -42.61
N SER A 61 -32.54 41.99 -43.62
CA SER A 61 -33.71 42.89 -43.61
C SER A 61 -34.94 42.34 -42.88
N ALA A 62 -34.83 41.17 -42.23
CA ALA A 62 -35.91 40.53 -41.51
C ALA A 62 -36.19 41.25 -40.17
N LYS A 63 -37.47 41.50 -39.87
CA LYS A 63 -37.86 42.21 -38.64
C LYS A 63 -37.85 41.25 -37.45
N LYS A 64 -37.22 41.66 -36.35
CA LYS A 64 -37.22 40.90 -35.09
C LYS A 64 -38.64 40.67 -34.52
N SER A 65 -39.61 41.52 -34.84
CA SER A 65 -41.02 41.35 -34.44
C SER A 65 -41.67 40.09 -35.01
N ASP A 66 -41.13 39.55 -36.10
CA ASP A 66 -41.73 38.44 -36.83
C ASP A 66 -41.16 37.09 -36.35
N TYR A 67 -40.24 37.12 -35.38
CA TYR A 67 -39.56 35.96 -34.82
C TYR A 67 -39.65 36.00 -33.29
N GLU A 68 -40.51 35.15 -32.74
CA GLU A 68 -40.66 35.02 -31.28
C GLU A 68 -39.55 34.15 -30.69
N ASP A 69 -39.12 34.50 -29.48
CA ASP A 69 -38.23 33.63 -28.70
C ASP A 69 -39.00 32.35 -28.32
N GLU A 70 -38.34 31.21 -28.44
CA GLU A 70 -38.96 29.91 -28.26
C GLU A 70 -38.48 29.27 -26.96
N PHE A 71 -39.42 28.97 -26.05
CA PHE A 71 -39.17 28.14 -24.88
C PHE A 71 -39.87 26.80 -25.03
N LYS A 72 -39.11 25.71 -24.92
CA LYS A 72 -39.59 24.33 -24.99
C LYS A 72 -39.25 23.60 -23.71
N THR A 73 -40.18 22.78 -23.23
CA THR A 73 -39.95 21.83 -22.15
C THR A 73 -40.70 20.54 -22.45
N GLY A 74 -40.07 19.40 -22.20
CA GLY A 74 -40.64 18.09 -22.50
C GLY A 74 -39.93 16.96 -21.77
N ILE A 75 -40.60 15.82 -21.67
CA ILE A 75 -40.03 14.60 -21.09
C ILE A 75 -39.77 13.63 -22.24
N ASN A 76 -38.53 13.15 -22.34
CA ASN A 76 -38.13 12.14 -23.30
C ASN A 76 -38.01 10.80 -22.59
N VAL A 77 -38.75 9.80 -23.05
CA VAL A 77 -38.66 8.42 -22.55
C VAL A 77 -38.09 7.55 -23.66
N SER A 78 -36.96 6.89 -23.38
CA SER A 78 -36.29 6.00 -24.32
C SER A 78 -36.17 4.60 -23.74
N PHE A 79 -36.58 3.59 -24.50
CA PHE A 79 -36.46 2.20 -24.09
C PHE A 79 -35.85 1.35 -25.21
N ASN A 80 -34.75 0.70 -24.88
CA ASN A 80 -34.03 -0.15 -25.81
C ASN A 80 -34.57 -1.59 -25.76
N ILE A 81 -35.29 -2.00 -26.79
CA ILE A 81 -35.85 -3.36 -26.91
C ILE A 81 -34.77 -4.37 -27.33
N PHE A 82 -33.86 -3.98 -28.23
CA PHE A 82 -32.79 -4.84 -28.72
C PHE A 82 -31.64 -4.02 -29.32
N ASN A 83 -30.41 -4.33 -28.90
CA ASN A 83 -29.20 -3.65 -29.37
C ASN A 83 -28.07 -4.61 -29.77
N GLY A 84 -28.40 -5.80 -30.29
CA GLY A 84 -27.39 -6.76 -30.72
C GLY A 84 -26.53 -7.30 -29.57
N PHE A 85 -27.14 -7.55 -28.41
CA PHE A 85 -26.48 -8.07 -27.19
C PHE A 85 -25.40 -7.15 -26.57
N ARG A 86 -25.34 -5.87 -26.95
CA ARG A 86 -24.37 -4.91 -26.42
C ARG A 86 -24.46 -4.77 -24.90
N ASN A 87 -25.68 -4.75 -24.35
CA ASN A 87 -25.88 -4.65 -22.89
C ASN A 87 -25.30 -5.86 -22.16
N SER A 88 -25.55 -7.08 -22.65
CA SER A 88 -25.00 -8.31 -22.05
C SER A 88 -23.48 -8.37 -22.13
N ALA A 89 -22.90 -7.95 -23.26
CA ALA A 89 -21.44 -7.86 -23.40
C ALA A 89 -20.84 -6.85 -22.40
N GLN A 90 -21.48 -5.69 -22.22
CA GLN A 90 -21.04 -4.67 -21.28
C GLN A 90 -21.14 -5.15 -19.82
N GLU A 91 -22.23 -5.81 -19.44
CA GLU A 91 -22.39 -6.40 -18.10
C GLU A 91 -21.29 -7.43 -17.82
N ARG A 92 -21.03 -8.36 -18.75
CA ARG A 92 -19.94 -9.34 -18.61
C ARG A 92 -18.58 -8.69 -18.44
N LYS A 93 -18.32 -7.60 -19.16
CA LYS A 93 -17.09 -6.80 -19.00
C LYS A 93 -16.98 -6.26 -17.58
N MET A 94 -18.05 -5.68 -17.03
CA MET A 94 -18.02 -5.13 -15.65
C MET A 94 -17.87 -6.21 -14.59
N VAL A 95 -18.47 -7.38 -14.77
CA VAL A 95 -18.25 -8.56 -13.90
C VAL A 95 -16.78 -9.01 -13.93
N ALA A 96 -16.15 -9.00 -15.10
CA ALA A 96 -14.72 -9.30 -15.22
C ALA A 96 -13.86 -8.25 -14.50
N SER A 97 -14.19 -6.95 -14.64
CA SER A 97 -13.51 -5.86 -13.93
C SER A 97 -13.64 -5.97 -12.41
N TYR A 98 -14.83 -6.32 -11.89
CA TYR A 98 -15.01 -6.62 -10.46
C TYR A 98 -14.15 -7.81 -10.02
N SER A 99 -14.11 -8.88 -10.82
CA SER A 99 -13.28 -10.05 -10.51
C SER A 99 -11.80 -9.69 -10.47
N GLN A 100 -11.33 -8.83 -11.38
CA GLN A 100 -9.97 -8.29 -11.37
C GLN A 100 -9.70 -7.47 -10.10
N ALA A 101 -10.61 -6.55 -9.73
CA ALA A 101 -10.47 -5.75 -8.51
C ALA A 101 -10.43 -6.62 -7.24
N LYS A 102 -11.20 -7.72 -7.21
CA LYS A 102 -11.13 -8.71 -6.13
C LYS A 102 -9.76 -9.39 -6.08
N LEU A 103 -9.24 -9.86 -7.21
CA LEU A 103 -7.92 -10.50 -7.29
C LEU A 103 -6.79 -9.56 -6.88
N GLN A 104 -6.90 -8.26 -7.16
CA GLN A 104 -5.93 -7.26 -6.70
C GLN A 104 -5.89 -7.14 -5.17
N ILE A 105 -7.04 -7.21 -4.50
CA ILE A 105 -7.09 -7.26 -3.03
C ILE A 105 -6.42 -8.54 -2.53
N ASP A 106 -6.75 -9.70 -3.12
CA ASP A 106 -6.19 -10.98 -2.71
C ASP A 106 -4.66 -11.02 -2.88
N ASP A 107 -4.15 -10.53 -4.02
CA ASP A 107 -2.71 -10.38 -4.29
C ASP A 107 -2.02 -9.44 -3.30
N PHE A 108 -2.64 -8.28 -3.01
CA PHE A 108 -2.14 -7.36 -1.99
C PHE A 108 -2.03 -8.02 -0.61
N LEU A 109 -3.05 -8.77 -0.20
CA LEU A 109 -3.04 -9.45 1.09
C LEU A 109 -1.98 -10.55 1.17
N ILE A 110 -1.81 -11.34 0.11
CA ILE A 110 -0.78 -12.39 0.06
C ILE A 110 0.62 -11.76 0.12
N LYS A 111 0.88 -10.73 -0.68
CA LYS A 111 2.16 -10.01 -0.69
C LYS A 111 2.47 -9.35 0.65
N THR A 112 1.45 -8.73 1.26
CA THR A 112 1.57 -8.10 2.58
C THR A 112 1.92 -9.13 3.64
N ARG A 113 1.22 -10.26 3.68
CA ARG A 113 1.52 -11.35 4.62
C ARG A 113 2.95 -11.85 4.45
N TYR A 114 3.35 -12.15 3.21
CA TYR A 114 4.72 -12.58 2.91
C TYR A 114 5.75 -11.55 3.35
N ASN A 115 5.48 -10.26 3.12
CA ASN A 115 6.37 -9.19 3.55
C ASN A 115 6.49 -9.15 5.08
N ILE A 116 5.37 -9.20 5.80
CA ILE A 116 5.34 -9.25 7.28
C ILE A 116 6.17 -10.43 7.79
N ASP A 117 5.91 -11.64 7.29
CA ASP A 117 6.61 -12.86 7.72
C ASP A 117 8.12 -12.75 7.43
N SER A 118 8.49 -12.21 6.27
CA SER A 118 9.88 -11.97 5.89
C SER A 118 10.55 -10.94 6.81
N GLN A 119 9.89 -9.83 7.13
CA GLN A 119 10.45 -8.80 8.01
C GLN A 119 10.57 -9.29 9.45
N LEU A 120 9.59 -10.03 9.98
CA LEU A 120 9.68 -10.64 11.30
C LEU A 120 10.84 -11.64 11.39
N SER A 121 11.01 -12.47 10.36
CA SER A 121 12.13 -13.41 10.29
C SER A 121 13.48 -12.69 10.25
N ARG A 122 13.60 -11.61 9.46
CA ARG A 122 14.81 -10.77 9.41
C ARG A 122 15.09 -10.09 10.75
N TYR A 123 14.07 -9.55 11.39
CA TYR A 123 14.18 -8.93 12.70
C TYR A 123 14.64 -9.92 13.77
N ALA A 124 14.05 -11.13 13.81
CA ALA A 124 14.46 -12.19 14.71
C ALA A 124 15.93 -12.61 14.50
N ALA A 125 16.35 -12.75 13.24
CA ALA A 125 17.74 -13.05 12.90
C ALA A 125 18.69 -11.92 13.33
N ALA A 126 18.37 -10.66 13.02
CA ALA A 126 19.17 -9.50 13.40
C ALA A 126 19.30 -9.35 14.93
N LYS A 127 18.24 -9.69 15.67
CA LYS A 127 18.24 -9.70 17.14
C LYS A 127 19.20 -10.75 17.70
N GLU A 128 19.22 -11.95 17.11
CA GLU A 128 20.19 -12.97 17.51
C GLU A 128 21.62 -12.57 17.14
N THR A 129 21.83 -12.00 15.95
CA THR A 129 23.15 -11.48 15.54
C THR A 129 23.65 -10.41 16.50
N TYR A 130 22.81 -9.47 16.91
CA TYR A 130 23.16 -8.47 17.92
C TYR A 130 23.51 -9.12 19.27
N SER A 131 22.70 -10.09 19.74
CA SER A 131 22.96 -10.84 20.97
C SER A 131 24.31 -11.58 20.95
N VAL A 132 24.69 -12.15 19.81
CA VAL A 132 25.99 -12.79 19.62
C VAL A 132 27.13 -11.77 19.62
N ALA A 133 26.97 -10.65 18.90
CA ALA A 133 27.98 -9.60 18.84
C ALA A 133 28.20 -8.91 20.20
N GLU A 134 27.15 -8.70 20.98
CA GLU A 134 27.20 -8.16 22.34
C GLU A 134 27.99 -9.09 23.28
N ARG A 135 27.72 -10.41 23.21
CA ARG A 135 28.49 -11.43 23.94
C ARG A 135 29.96 -11.44 23.52
N SER A 136 30.24 -11.37 22.22
CA SER A 136 31.61 -11.33 21.68
C SER A 136 32.38 -10.11 22.17
N HIS A 137 31.75 -8.93 22.13
CA HIS A 137 32.34 -7.70 22.66
C HIS A 137 32.63 -7.80 24.16
N THR A 138 31.70 -8.32 24.95
CA THR A 138 31.87 -8.52 26.40
C THR A 138 33.04 -9.46 26.70
N ASN A 139 33.14 -10.58 25.99
CA ASN A 139 34.23 -11.53 26.15
C ASN A 139 35.60 -10.91 25.76
N ALA A 140 35.64 -10.15 24.66
CA ALA A 140 36.87 -9.49 24.21
C ALA A 140 37.35 -8.42 25.21
N LEU A 141 36.42 -7.70 25.85
CA LEU A 141 36.74 -6.77 26.94
C LEU A 141 37.34 -7.49 28.15
N GLN A 142 36.73 -8.60 28.59
CA GLN A 142 37.25 -9.40 29.71
C GLN A 142 38.64 -9.97 29.42
N LEU A 143 38.89 -10.44 28.18
CA LEU A 143 40.20 -10.91 27.76
C LEU A 143 41.25 -9.79 27.78
N THR A 144 40.86 -8.60 27.32
CA THR A 144 41.73 -7.41 27.35
C THR A 144 42.12 -7.06 28.79
N GLU A 145 41.17 -7.11 29.73
CA GLU A 145 41.43 -6.85 31.15
C GLU A 145 42.40 -7.87 31.74
N LEU A 146 42.24 -9.16 31.43
CA LEU A 146 43.18 -10.21 31.85
C LEU A 146 44.59 -9.97 31.29
N TYR A 147 44.70 -9.64 30.00
CA TYR A 147 45.99 -9.39 29.36
C TYR A 147 46.68 -8.14 29.93
N GLU A 148 45.92 -7.14 30.36
CA GLU A 148 46.45 -5.98 31.05
C GLU A 148 47.09 -6.36 32.40
N GLN A 149 46.43 -7.24 33.17
CA GLN A 149 46.99 -7.77 34.41
C GLN A 149 48.25 -8.61 34.17
N GLU A 150 48.23 -9.54 33.21
CA GLU A 150 49.38 -10.38 32.89
C GLU A 150 50.57 -9.56 32.34
N PHE A 151 50.31 -8.49 31.58
CA PHE A 151 51.34 -7.56 31.11
C PHE A 151 52.00 -6.81 32.29
N GLN A 152 51.21 -6.33 33.26
CA GLN A 152 51.74 -5.69 34.47
C GLN A 152 52.60 -6.63 35.32
N LEU A 153 52.30 -7.93 35.29
CA LEU A 153 53.09 -8.99 35.94
C LEU A 153 54.29 -9.46 35.09
N GLY A 154 54.49 -8.90 33.89
CA GLY A 154 55.56 -9.28 32.97
C GLY A 154 55.37 -10.65 32.28
N GLN A 155 54.17 -11.22 32.31
CA GLN A 155 53.83 -12.53 31.75
C GLN A 155 53.35 -12.47 30.29
N LYS A 156 52.88 -11.30 29.84
CA LYS A 156 52.48 -11.02 28.45
C LYS A 156 53.29 -9.87 27.85
N SER A 157 53.39 -9.84 26.52
CA SER A 157 54.05 -8.75 25.83
C SER A 157 53.11 -7.54 25.64
N LEU A 158 53.70 -6.35 25.45
CA LEU A 158 52.92 -5.16 25.08
C LEU A 158 52.17 -5.37 23.75
N LEU A 159 52.74 -6.15 22.83
CA LEU A 159 52.12 -6.47 21.55
C LEU A 159 50.84 -7.30 21.74
N ASP A 160 50.84 -8.28 22.64
CA ASP A 160 49.66 -9.09 22.95
C ASP A 160 48.52 -8.22 23.52
N LEU A 161 48.85 -7.27 24.41
CA LEU A 161 47.88 -6.33 24.97
C LEU A 161 47.30 -5.41 23.88
N ILE A 162 48.14 -4.87 22.99
CA ILE A 162 47.67 -4.02 21.88
C ILE A 162 46.77 -4.83 20.93
N SER A 163 47.13 -6.08 20.62
CA SER A 163 46.32 -6.95 19.78
C SER A 163 44.94 -7.20 20.40
N SER A 164 44.90 -7.52 21.70
CA SER A 164 43.64 -7.76 22.42
C SER A 164 42.75 -6.52 22.46
N ARG A 165 43.33 -5.33 22.71
CA ARG A 165 42.59 -4.04 22.64
C ARG A 165 42.01 -3.78 21.26
N ASN A 166 42.75 -4.08 20.19
CA ASN A 166 42.24 -3.95 18.83
C ASN A 166 41.07 -4.91 18.57
N GLU A 167 41.18 -6.16 19.02
CA GLU A 167 40.09 -7.14 18.90
C GLU A 167 38.83 -6.70 19.65
N ALA A 168 38.96 -6.18 20.88
CA ALA A 168 37.84 -5.63 21.63
C ALA A 168 37.18 -4.44 20.94
N PHE A 169 37.98 -3.57 20.30
CA PHE A 169 37.48 -2.45 19.51
C PHE A 169 36.74 -2.93 18.25
N GLN A 170 37.27 -3.93 17.53
CA GLN A 170 36.56 -4.51 16.37
C GLN A 170 35.24 -5.18 16.78
N ALA A 171 35.22 -5.91 17.89
CA ALA A 171 34.01 -6.52 18.44
C ALA A 171 32.97 -5.45 18.85
N TYR A 172 33.42 -4.33 19.41
CA TYR A 172 32.55 -3.18 19.70
C TYR A 172 31.91 -2.60 18.44
N VAL A 173 32.70 -2.36 17.38
CA VAL A 173 32.18 -1.87 16.10
C VAL A 173 31.14 -2.84 15.53
N SER A 174 31.45 -4.14 15.52
CA SER A 174 30.52 -5.17 15.03
C SER A 174 29.20 -5.23 15.83
N MET A 175 29.26 -5.07 17.16
CA MET A 175 28.07 -4.97 18.01
C MET A 175 27.23 -3.74 17.67
N ILE A 176 27.87 -2.59 17.47
CA ILE A 176 27.18 -1.34 17.11
C ILE A 176 26.52 -1.47 15.73
N ASP A 177 27.21 -2.03 14.73
CA ASP A 177 26.65 -2.25 13.40
C ASP A 177 25.45 -3.21 13.43
N SER A 178 25.55 -4.28 14.22
CA SER A 178 24.45 -5.23 14.42
C SER A 178 23.26 -4.58 15.13
N LYS A 179 23.52 -3.66 16.06
CA LYS A 179 22.48 -2.88 16.75
C LYS A 179 21.77 -1.92 15.80
N TYR A 180 22.48 -1.28 14.88
CA TYR A 180 21.85 -0.43 13.87
C TYR A 180 21.01 -1.26 12.89
N SER A 181 21.43 -2.48 12.57
CA SER A 181 20.68 -3.39 11.69
C SER A 181 19.34 -3.85 12.25
N LEU A 182 19.08 -3.63 13.54
CA LEU A 182 17.80 -3.93 14.21
C LEU A 182 16.72 -2.86 14.00
N TYR A 183 17.12 -1.63 13.67
CA TYR A 183 16.23 -0.46 13.52
C TYR A 183 15.95 -0.17 12.06
#